data_AF-A0A966GV52-F1
#
_entry.id   AF-A0A966GV52-F1
#
_cell.length_a   1.000
_cell.length_b   1.000
_cell.length_c   1.000
_cell.angle_alpha   90.00
_cell.angle_beta   90.00
_cell.angle_gamma   90.00
#
_symmetry.space_group_name_H-M   'P 1'
#
loop_
_entity.id
_entity.type
_entity.pdbx_description
1 polymer ?
#
loop_
_entity_poly.entity_id
_entity_poly.type
_entity_poly.pdbx_seq_one_letter_code
_entity_poly.pdbx_strand_id
1 'polypeptide(L)'
;MTEEEFQASRKFTENKLLELMEHEVKPHAAVAWPAQSYLEYNKNSRKFFYFGTNIFRGFFEENIANAIKLFPKNFGNGNAMSVIHAINKVRPLYVRTKEVIRLLKTECFAVVHEDRLTAKNDDIIRLDLFRKLDKQPHHKRKYDFTGGIMHALKHFTLNGNPLSTGTDINDISPPLRIVEIIIDTFFIAPDSYYESKNKYVCFYDLDPVNDIKFVFYYEDNSGVFFLDNYSQANEKRYTKG
;
A
#
# COMPACT_ATOMS: atom_id res chain seq x y z
N MET A 1 -3.89 -10.82 -19.68
CA MET A 1 -2.52 -10.54 -20.15
C MET A 1 -2.11 -11.61 -21.13
N THR A 2 -1.43 -11.27 -22.23
CA THR A 2 -0.78 -12.26 -23.11
C THR A 2 0.46 -12.85 -22.43
N GLU A 3 0.96 -13.99 -22.90
CA GLU A 3 2.21 -14.57 -22.36
C GLU A 3 3.39 -13.60 -22.52
N GLU A 4 3.46 -12.89 -23.65
CA GLU A 4 4.50 -11.89 -23.91
C GLU A 4 4.42 -10.71 -22.94
N GLU A 5 3.22 -10.15 -22.74
CA GLU A 5 2.98 -9.07 -21.76
C GLU A 5 3.37 -9.52 -20.35
N PHE A 6 3.06 -10.78 -19.97
CA PHE A 6 3.41 -11.34 -18.67
C PHE A 6 4.91 -11.46 -18.49
N GLN A 7 5.62 -12.05 -19.45
CA GLN A 7 7.06 -12.24 -19.36
C GLN A 7 7.81 -10.90 -19.32
N ALA A 8 7.36 -9.91 -20.11
CA ALA A 8 7.91 -8.56 -20.09
C ALA A 8 7.72 -7.88 -18.72
N SER A 9 6.50 -7.93 -18.19
CA SER A 9 6.13 -7.34 -16.88
C SER A 9 6.86 -8.01 -15.71
N ARG A 10 6.93 -9.34 -15.75
CA ARG A 10 7.63 -10.16 -14.77
C ARG A 10 9.11 -9.83 -14.75
N LYS A 11 9.78 -9.85 -15.91
CA LYS A 11 11.22 -9.55 -16.02
C LYS A 11 11.55 -8.13 -15.54
N PHE A 12 10.72 -7.16 -15.92
CA PHE A 12 10.85 -5.78 -15.45
C PHE A 12 10.77 -5.69 -13.91
N THR A 13 9.76 -6.33 -13.32
CA THR A 13 9.58 -6.37 -11.86
C THR A 13 10.73 -7.08 -11.16
N GLU A 14 11.16 -8.25 -11.65
CA GLU A 14 12.25 -9.02 -11.06
C GLU A 14 13.58 -8.23 -11.08
N ASN A 15 13.91 -7.57 -12.19
CA ASN A 15 15.11 -6.71 -12.28
C ASN A 15 15.07 -5.57 -11.25
N LYS A 16 13.95 -4.85 -11.16
CA LYS A 16 13.77 -3.75 -10.21
C LYS A 16 13.86 -4.20 -8.75
N LEU A 17 13.34 -5.38 -8.45
CA LEU A 17 13.43 -5.96 -7.12
C LEU A 17 14.86 -6.44 -6.78
N LEU A 18 15.61 -6.97 -7.74
CA LEU A 18 17.02 -7.34 -7.55
C LEU A 18 17.88 -6.11 -7.26
N GLU A 19 17.74 -5.04 -8.06
CA GLU A 19 18.40 -3.74 -7.79
C GLU A 19 18.08 -3.25 -6.37
N LEU A 20 16.81 -3.32 -5.97
CA LEU A 20 16.38 -2.94 -4.62
C LEU A 20 17.01 -3.82 -3.52
N MET A 21 17.19 -5.13 -3.75
CA MET A 21 17.85 -6.02 -2.79
C MET A 21 19.30 -5.63 -2.54
N GLU A 22 20.01 -5.22 -3.59
CA GLU A 22 21.41 -4.80 -3.53
C GLU A 22 21.58 -3.47 -2.77
N HIS A 23 20.66 -2.52 -2.96
CA HIS A 23 20.81 -1.16 -2.44
C HIS A 23 20.09 -0.88 -1.10
N GLU A 24 19.00 -1.56 -0.76
CA GLU A 24 18.18 -1.27 0.44
C GLU A 24 18.30 -2.31 1.58
N VAL A 25 19.17 -3.33 1.46
CA VAL A 25 19.28 -4.43 2.44
C VAL A 25 17.89 -5.04 2.75
N LYS A 26 17.09 -5.25 1.71
CA LYS A 26 15.81 -5.99 1.79
C LYS A 26 16.05 -7.43 1.30
N PRO A 27 16.57 -8.36 2.13
CA PRO A 27 16.99 -9.70 1.69
C PRO A 27 15.87 -10.62 1.20
N HIS A 28 14.62 -10.13 1.18
CA HIS A 28 13.41 -10.91 0.95
C HIS A 28 12.47 -10.26 -0.06
N ALA A 29 13.00 -9.62 -1.11
CA ALA A 29 12.13 -9.37 -2.26
C ALA A 29 11.81 -10.73 -2.88
N ALA A 30 10.55 -11.14 -2.87
CA ALA A 30 10.11 -12.25 -3.70
C ALA A 30 10.42 -11.89 -5.18
N VAL A 31 11.45 -12.51 -5.73
CA VAL A 31 11.95 -12.29 -7.11
C VAL A 31 11.33 -13.28 -8.11
N ALA A 32 10.22 -13.92 -7.76
CA ALA A 32 9.54 -14.86 -8.65
C ALA A 32 8.03 -14.79 -8.46
N TRP A 33 7.33 -14.48 -9.55
CA TRP A 33 5.88 -14.34 -9.59
C TRP A 33 5.30 -15.39 -10.53
N PRO A 34 4.48 -16.35 -10.04
CA PRO A 34 3.80 -17.27 -10.93
C PRO A 34 2.75 -16.52 -11.78
N ALA A 35 2.47 -17.01 -12.99
CA ALA A 35 1.53 -16.39 -13.91
C ALA A 35 0.12 -16.19 -13.33
N GLN A 36 -0.25 -16.94 -12.29
CA GLN A 36 -1.54 -16.81 -11.62
C GLN A 36 -1.56 -15.76 -10.49
N SER A 37 -0.44 -15.08 -10.21
CA SER A 37 -0.31 -14.16 -9.06
C SER A 37 -0.50 -12.68 -9.38
N TYR A 38 -0.69 -12.33 -10.65
CA TYR A 38 -0.95 -10.94 -11.03
C TYR A 38 -2.44 -10.65 -11.05
N LEU A 39 -2.75 -9.39 -10.79
CA LEU A 39 -4.07 -8.81 -11.00
C LEU A 39 -3.94 -7.66 -11.99
N GLU A 40 -5.00 -7.44 -12.76
CA GLU A 40 -5.08 -6.36 -13.74
C GLU A 40 -6.02 -5.27 -13.25
N TYR A 41 -5.65 -4.02 -13.51
CA TYR A 41 -6.53 -2.89 -13.35
C TYR A 41 -6.54 -2.07 -14.64
N ASN A 42 -7.73 -1.86 -15.21
CA ASN A 42 -7.89 -1.14 -16.46
C ASN A 42 -8.65 0.17 -16.22
N LYS A 43 -8.09 1.30 -16.67
CA LYS A 43 -8.74 2.61 -16.57
C LYS A 43 -8.24 3.58 -17.64
N ASN A 44 -9.16 4.33 -18.25
CA ASN A 44 -8.85 5.34 -19.27
C ASN A 44 -7.95 4.79 -20.41
N SER A 45 -8.24 3.58 -20.87
CA SER A 45 -7.43 2.84 -21.87
C SER A 45 -5.99 2.51 -21.45
N ARG A 46 -5.66 2.68 -20.17
CA ARG A 46 -4.39 2.26 -19.57
C ARG A 46 -4.60 0.97 -18.81
N LYS A 47 -3.63 0.07 -18.90
CA LYS A 47 -3.63 -1.22 -18.21
C LYS A 47 -2.51 -1.22 -17.18
N PHE A 48 -2.82 -1.62 -15.97
CA PHE A 48 -1.88 -1.73 -14.87
C PHE A 48 -1.82 -3.15 -14.38
N PHE A 49 -0.61 -3.60 -14.05
CA PHE A 49 -0.37 -4.91 -13.45
C PHE A 49 0.10 -4.72 -12.03
N TYR A 50 -0.41 -5.55 -11.13
CA TYR A 50 0.17 -5.66 -9.81
C TYR A 50 0.36 -7.10 -9.35
N PHE A 51 1.54 -7.35 -8.82
CA PHE A 51 2.02 -8.65 -8.37
C PHE A 51 2.12 -8.63 -6.85
N GLY A 52 1.19 -9.28 -6.18
CA GLY A 52 1.12 -9.35 -4.71
C GLY A 52 1.60 -10.70 -4.19
N THR A 53 2.38 -10.72 -3.11
CA THR A 53 2.75 -11.99 -2.48
C THR A 53 1.51 -12.76 -2.05
N ASN A 54 1.62 -14.09 -1.90
CA ASN A 54 0.50 -14.89 -1.39
C ASN A 54 0.01 -14.41 0.00
N ILE A 55 0.92 -13.83 0.80
CA ILE A 55 0.59 -13.23 2.08
C ILE A 55 -0.19 -11.93 1.87
N PHE A 56 0.24 -11.07 0.95
CA PHE A 56 -0.47 -9.85 0.59
C PHE A 56 -1.89 -10.13 0.09
N ARG A 57 -2.03 -11.06 -0.85
CA ARG A 57 -3.32 -11.46 -1.41
C ARG A 57 -4.25 -11.99 -0.32
N GLY A 58 -3.78 -12.99 0.45
CA GLY A 58 -4.57 -13.54 1.55
C GLY A 58 -4.87 -12.54 2.68
N PHE A 59 -4.05 -11.49 2.82
CA PHE A 59 -4.31 -10.41 3.76
C PHE A 59 -5.55 -9.61 3.37
N PHE A 60 -5.63 -9.16 2.11
CA PHE A 60 -6.70 -8.30 1.62
C PHE A 60 -7.98 -9.04 1.23
N GLU A 61 -7.88 -10.29 0.75
CA GLU A 61 -9.05 -11.09 0.36
C GLU A 61 -9.86 -11.57 1.57
N GLU A 62 -9.18 -11.93 2.67
CA GLU A 62 -9.85 -12.60 3.80
C GLU A 62 -9.43 -12.04 5.16
N ASN A 63 -8.14 -11.90 5.42
CA ASN A 63 -7.63 -11.73 6.78
C ASN A 63 -8.12 -10.42 7.43
N ILE A 64 -7.98 -9.29 6.75
CA ILE A 64 -8.36 -7.98 7.31
C ILE A 64 -9.87 -7.90 7.57
N ALA A 65 -10.71 -8.39 6.65
CA ALA A 65 -12.16 -8.40 6.81
C ALA A 65 -12.60 -9.28 7.99
N ASN A 66 -12.00 -10.46 8.12
CA ASN A 66 -12.25 -11.35 9.26
C ASN A 66 -11.74 -10.76 10.59
N ALA A 67 -10.59 -10.08 10.58
CA ALA A 67 -10.02 -9.47 11.77
C ALA A 67 -10.92 -8.35 12.31
N ILE A 68 -11.48 -7.53 11.42
CA ILE A 68 -12.45 -6.49 11.80
C ILE A 68 -13.72 -7.11 12.36
N LYS A 69 -14.24 -8.16 11.71
CA LYS A 69 -15.46 -8.86 12.15
C LYS A 69 -15.29 -9.50 13.54
N LEU A 70 -14.16 -10.15 13.80
CA LEU A 70 -13.92 -10.90 15.04
C LEU A 70 -13.36 -10.03 16.18
N PHE A 71 -12.60 -8.99 15.84
CA PHE A 71 -11.92 -8.13 16.81
C PHE A 71 -12.13 -6.63 16.51
N PRO A 72 -13.38 -6.13 16.41
CA PRO A 72 -13.64 -4.76 15.96
C PRO A 72 -13.01 -3.69 16.87
N LYS A 73 -12.92 -3.95 18.18
CA LYS A 73 -12.29 -3.03 19.16
C LYS A 73 -10.79 -2.85 18.95
N ASN A 74 -10.17 -3.70 18.13
CA ASN A 74 -8.75 -3.61 17.84
C ASN A 74 -8.41 -2.60 16.75
N PHE A 75 -9.42 -2.12 16.02
CA PHE A 75 -9.33 -1.14 14.94
C PHE A 75 -9.91 0.21 15.42
N GLY A 76 -9.45 1.31 14.81
CA GLY A 76 -9.85 2.68 15.15
C GLY A 76 -9.48 3.17 16.55
N ASN A 77 -8.61 2.45 17.27
CA ASN A 77 -8.24 2.78 18.65
C ASN A 77 -6.91 3.54 18.77
N GLY A 78 -6.33 3.93 17.63
CA GLY A 78 -5.05 4.63 17.57
C GLY A 78 -3.85 3.80 18.01
N ASN A 79 -3.86 2.46 17.84
CA ASN A 79 -2.71 1.62 18.18
C ASN A 79 -2.46 0.52 17.13
N ALA A 80 -1.39 0.66 16.35
CA ALA A 80 -0.98 -0.29 15.32
C ALA A 80 -0.73 -1.70 15.87
N MET A 81 -0.20 -1.83 17.09
CA MET A 81 0.02 -3.14 17.73
C MET A 81 -1.29 -3.89 17.99
N SER A 82 -2.37 -3.16 18.26
CA SER A 82 -3.71 -3.73 18.45
C SER A 82 -4.23 -4.35 17.15
N VAL A 83 -4.04 -3.65 16.03
CA VAL A 83 -4.42 -4.11 14.69
C VAL A 83 -3.61 -5.37 14.30
N ILE A 84 -2.29 -5.35 14.48
CA ILE A 84 -1.42 -6.51 14.22
C ILE A 84 -1.84 -7.72 15.07
N HIS A 85 -2.22 -7.50 16.33
CA HIS A 85 -2.71 -8.56 17.20
C HIS A 85 -3.96 -9.23 16.61
N ALA A 86 -4.96 -8.45 16.18
CA ALA A 86 -6.18 -8.98 15.57
C ALA A 86 -5.90 -9.78 14.29
N ILE A 87 -5.07 -9.23 13.39
CA ILE A 87 -4.65 -9.88 12.15
C ILE A 87 -3.99 -11.24 12.44
N ASN A 88 -3.07 -11.31 13.41
CA ASN A 88 -2.41 -12.57 13.75
C ASN A 88 -3.32 -13.56 14.49
N LYS A 89 -4.40 -13.10 15.12
CA LYS A 89 -5.36 -14.00 15.78
C LYS A 89 -6.27 -14.71 14.79
N VAL A 90 -6.62 -14.06 13.69
CA VAL A 90 -7.40 -14.67 12.61
C VAL A 90 -6.59 -15.69 11.84
N ARG A 91 -5.35 -15.33 11.49
CA ARG A 91 -4.41 -16.24 10.82
C ARG A 91 -3.10 -16.26 11.60
N PRO A 92 -2.94 -17.19 12.55
CA PRO A 92 -1.71 -17.33 13.32
C PRO A 92 -0.56 -17.73 12.40
N LEU A 93 0.31 -16.77 12.09
CA LEU A 93 1.50 -17.01 11.26
C LEU A 93 2.70 -17.34 12.14
N TYR A 94 2.80 -16.66 13.30
CA TYR A 94 3.83 -16.92 14.30
C TYR A 94 3.29 -16.71 15.72
N VAL A 95 3.91 -17.39 16.68
CA VAL A 95 3.63 -17.20 18.12
C VAL A 95 4.22 -15.89 18.63
N ARG A 96 5.44 -15.55 18.19
CA ARG A 96 6.15 -14.35 18.66
C ARG A 96 5.76 -13.14 17.83
N THR A 97 5.28 -12.08 18.49
CA THR A 97 4.84 -10.84 17.82
C THR A 97 5.93 -10.20 16.96
N LYS A 98 7.21 -10.29 17.36
CA LYS A 98 8.33 -9.76 16.57
C LYS A 98 8.46 -10.45 15.20
N GLU A 99 8.17 -11.74 15.12
CA GLU A 99 8.25 -12.52 13.88
C GLU A 99 7.06 -12.18 12.96
N VAL A 100 5.86 -12.01 13.54
CA VAL A 100 4.68 -11.52 12.82
C VAL A 100 4.96 -10.15 12.21
N ILE A 101 5.48 -9.20 13.01
CA ILE A 101 5.81 -7.85 12.55
C ILE A 101 6.83 -7.92 11.41
N ARG A 102 7.88 -8.73 11.56
CA ARG A 102 8.90 -8.91 10.52
C ARG A 102 8.26 -9.40 9.22
N LEU A 103 7.47 -10.48 9.28
CA LEU A 103 6.80 -11.06 8.12
C LEU A 103 5.88 -10.06 7.42
N LEU A 104 5.01 -9.39 8.19
CA LEU A 104 4.07 -8.41 7.64
C LEU A 104 4.78 -7.19 7.05
N LYS A 105 5.94 -6.81 7.60
CA LYS A 105 6.76 -5.70 7.08
C LYS A 105 7.55 -6.07 5.82
N THR A 106 8.05 -7.31 5.71
CA THR A 106 9.01 -7.69 4.64
C THR A 106 8.38 -8.51 3.53
N GLU A 107 7.45 -9.42 3.86
CA GLU A 107 6.88 -10.39 2.92
C GLU A 107 5.44 -10.07 2.50
N CYS A 108 4.76 -9.13 3.16
CA CYS A 108 3.42 -8.72 2.80
C CYS A 108 3.47 -7.44 1.95
N PHE A 109 3.75 -7.60 0.66
CA PHE A 109 3.83 -6.48 -0.28
C PHE A 109 3.27 -6.84 -1.65
N ALA A 110 3.00 -5.80 -2.44
CA ALA A 110 2.73 -5.91 -3.86
C ALA A 110 3.62 -4.94 -4.65
N VAL A 111 3.83 -5.23 -5.93
CA VAL A 111 4.50 -4.33 -6.86
C VAL A 111 3.54 -3.96 -7.97
N VAL A 112 3.52 -2.69 -8.37
CA VAL A 112 2.56 -2.13 -9.33
C VAL A 112 3.30 -1.36 -10.40
N HIS A 113 2.94 -1.59 -11.67
CA HIS A 113 3.42 -0.79 -12.78
C HIS A 113 2.40 -0.79 -13.93
N GLU A 114 2.54 0.17 -14.86
CA GLU A 114 1.76 0.18 -16.10
C GLU A 114 2.24 -0.91 -17.07
N ASP A 115 1.34 -1.40 -17.91
CA ASP A 115 1.62 -2.37 -18.97
C ASP A 115 2.75 -1.85 -19.85
N ARG A 116 3.83 -2.65 -19.95
CA ARG A 116 5.08 -2.27 -20.60
C ARG A 116 4.95 -2.00 -22.10
N LEU A 117 3.89 -2.48 -22.75
CA LEU A 117 3.61 -2.19 -24.14
C LEU A 117 2.97 -0.80 -24.36
N THR A 118 2.35 -0.24 -23.33
CA THR A 118 1.59 1.03 -23.40
C THR A 118 2.08 2.09 -22.42
N ALA A 119 2.99 1.72 -21.52
CA ALA A 119 3.48 2.57 -20.46
C ALA A 119 4.14 3.83 -21.02
N LYS A 120 3.80 4.96 -20.40
CA LYS A 120 4.42 6.25 -20.73
C LYS A 120 5.79 6.42 -20.06
N ASN A 121 6.04 5.67 -19.01
CA ASN A 121 7.25 5.75 -18.19
C ASN A 121 7.59 4.39 -17.55
N ASP A 122 8.76 4.34 -16.92
CA ASP A 122 9.27 3.15 -16.22
C ASP A 122 8.94 3.18 -14.74
N ASP A 123 7.86 3.86 -14.37
CA ASP A 123 7.47 3.98 -12.97
C ASP A 123 6.96 2.66 -12.43
N ILE A 124 7.45 2.32 -11.24
CA ILE A 124 7.08 1.13 -10.50
C ILE A 124 6.94 1.47 -9.02
N ILE A 125 5.86 1.01 -8.39
CA ILE A 125 5.61 1.23 -6.97
C ILE A 125 5.68 -0.11 -6.24
N ARG A 126 6.44 -0.17 -5.16
CA ARG A 126 6.36 -1.25 -4.17
C ARG A 126 5.48 -0.82 -3.00
N LEU A 127 4.34 -1.51 -2.88
CA LEU A 127 3.36 -1.33 -1.83
C LEU A 127 3.61 -2.29 -0.68
N ASP A 128 4.46 -1.87 0.27
CA ASP A 128 4.63 -2.57 1.53
C ASP A 128 3.36 -2.43 2.41
N LEU A 129 3.01 -3.45 3.20
CA LEU A 129 1.89 -3.33 4.14
C LEU A 129 2.12 -2.21 5.16
N PHE A 130 3.33 -2.12 5.71
CA PHE A 130 3.84 -0.96 6.43
C PHE A 130 5.38 -0.96 6.44
N ARG A 131 6.03 0.21 6.53
CA ARG A 131 7.50 0.31 6.54
C ARG A 131 8.08 0.24 7.95
N LYS A 132 7.44 0.90 8.92
CA LYS A 132 7.90 0.96 10.32
C LYS A 132 6.72 0.98 11.30
N LEU A 133 7.04 0.67 12.55
CA LEU A 133 6.18 0.88 13.70
C LEU A 133 6.88 1.83 14.65
N ASP A 134 6.36 3.04 14.75
CA ASP A 134 6.96 4.08 15.57
C ASP A 134 6.15 4.25 16.85
N LYS A 135 6.84 4.43 17.98
CA LYS A 135 6.15 4.73 19.24
C LYS A 135 5.53 6.11 19.15
N GLN A 136 4.27 6.21 19.55
CA GLN A 136 3.61 7.49 19.64
C GLN A 136 4.29 8.37 20.71
N PRO A 137 4.58 9.65 20.39
CA PRO A 137 4.98 10.62 21.40
C PRO A 137 3.98 10.64 22.55
N HIS A 138 4.48 10.71 23.79
CA HIS A 138 3.66 10.81 25.00
C HIS A 138 2.73 9.61 25.33
N HIS A 139 2.71 8.55 24.51
CA HIS A 139 1.94 7.34 24.77
C HIS A 139 2.82 6.09 24.90
N LYS A 140 3.11 5.68 26.15
CA LYS A 140 4.07 4.60 26.46
C LYS A 140 3.79 3.23 25.81
N ARG A 141 2.57 2.97 25.35
CA ARG A 141 2.12 1.65 24.84
C ARG A 141 1.44 1.70 23.46
N LYS A 142 1.42 2.86 22.80
CA LYS A 142 0.79 3.01 21.49
C LYS A 142 1.85 3.18 20.40
N TYR A 143 1.54 2.62 19.24
CA TYR A 143 2.40 2.65 18.07
C TYR A 143 1.59 3.11 16.86
N ASP A 144 2.27 3.79 15.94
CA ASP A 144 1.74 4.13 14.62
C ASP A 144 2.38 3.27 13.54
N PHE A 145 1.61 2.96 12.50
CA PHE A 145 2.16 2.50 11.24
C PHE A 145 2.79 3.69 10.53
N THR A 146 4.01 3.53 10.02
CA THR A 146 4.69 4.55 9.21
C THR A 146 5.00 3.97 7.84
N GLY A 147 4.57 4.67 6.78
CA GLY A 147 4.62 4.20 5.40
C GLY A 147 3.78 2.96 5.12
N GLY A 148 3.55 2.70 3.84
CA GLY A 148 2.80 1.55 3.36
C GLY A 148 1.28 1.66 3.51
N ILE A 149 0.57 0.61 3.11
CA ILE A 149 -0.89 0.62 2.96
C ILE A 149 -1.62 0.78 4.29
N MET A 150 -1.13 0.20 5.39
CA MET A 150 -1.80 0.32 6.71
C MET A 150 -1.83 1.75 7.24
N HIS A 151 -0.90 2.61 6.81
CA HIS A 151 -0.93 4.03 7.09
C HIS A 151 -2.08 4.70 6.32
N ALA A 152 -2.23 4.42 5.02
CA ALA A 152 -3.33 4.94 4.21
C ALA A 152 -4.70 4.46 4.71
N LEU A 153 -4.82 3.17 5.08
CA LEU A 153 -6.04 2.57 5.62
C LEU A 153 -6.51 3.20 6.95
N LYS A 154 -5.72 4.07 7.58
CA LYS A 154 -6.15 4.86 8.74
C LYS A 154 -7.41 5.68 8.44
N HIS A 155 -7.57 6.07 7.18
CA HIS A 155 -8.63 6.95 6.72
C HIS A 155 -9.79 6.23 6.04
N PHE A 156 -9.79 4.89 6.03
CA PHE A 156 -10.80 4.09 5.33
C PHE A 156 -11.49 3.10 6.25
N THR A 157 -12.72 2.74 5.86
CA THR A 157 -13.59 1.80 6.58
C THR A 157 -14.07 0.68 5.67
N LEU A 158 -14.55 -0.40 6.28
CA LEU A 158 -15.31 -1.46 5.64
C LEU A 158 -16.65 -1.59 6.36
N ASN A 159 -17.73 -1.20 5.67
CA ASN A 159 -19.08 -1.15 6.24
C ASN A 159 -19.13 -0.36 7.56
N GLY A 160 -18.54 0.84 7.56
CA GLY A 160 -18.44 1.74 8.71
C GLY A 160 -17.42 1.33 9.78
N ASN A 161 -16.73 0.20 9.64
CA ASN A 161 -15.71 -0.25 10.60
C ASN A 161 -14.30 0.15 10.14
N PRO A 162 -13.48 0.79 10.99
CA PRO A 162 -12.12 1.19 10.62
C PRO A 162 -11.25 0.04 10.10
N LEU A 163 -10.51 0.30 9.02
CA LEU A 163 -9.56 -0.68 8.44
C LEU A 163 -8.18 -0.66 9.11
N SER A 164 -7.86 0.38 9.88
CA SER A 164 -6.58 0.53 10.57
C SER A 164 -6.76 1.25 11.91
N THR A 165 -5.91 2.21 12.23
CA THR A 165 -5.83 2.84 13.55
C THR A 165 -6.70 4.08 13.71
N GLY A 166 -7.17 4.68 12.61
CA GLY A 166 -7.93 5.93 12.59
C GLY A 166 -9.42 5.72 12.68
N THR A 167 -10.14 6.82 12.87
CA THR A 167 -11.59 6.83 13.12
C THR A 167 -12.38 7.46 11.98
N ASP A 168 -11.71 7.88 10.91
CA ASP A 168 -12.37 8.48 9.75
C ASP A 168 -13.24 7.42 9.06
N ILE A 169 -14.38 7.85 8.51
CA ILE A 169 -15.36 6.96 7.90
C ILE A 169 -15.39 7.20 6.40
N ASN A 170 -14.64 6.39 5.65
CA ASN A 170 -14.63 6.40 4.18
C ASN A 170 -14.66 4.95 3.69
N ASP A 171 -15.85 4.46 3.35
CA ASP A 171 -16.03 3.04 3.04
C ASP A 171 -15.39 2.64 1.71
N ILE A 172 -14.59 1.57 1.75
CA ILE A 172 -14.07 0.88 0.58
C ILE A 172 -14.43 -0.61 0.66
N SER A 173 -14.86 -1.18 -0.46
CA SER A 173 -15.19 -2.59 -0.56
C SER A 173 -14.89 -3.12 -1.97
N PRO A 174 -14.11 -4.21 -2.11
CA PRO A 174 -13.37 -4.90 -1.05
C PRO A 174 -12.19 -4.04 -0.53
N PRO A 175 -11.56 -4.39 0.62
CA PRO A 175 -10.40 -3.65 1.14
C PRO A 175 -9.24 -3.50 0.14
N LEU A 176 -9.10 -4.45 -0.80
CA LEU A 176 -8.11 -4.40 -1.88
C LEU A 176 -8.27 -3.16 -2.80
N ARG A 177 -9.45 -2.52 -2.83
CA ARG A 177 -9.73 -1.28 -3.58
C ARG A 177 -8.73 -0.16 -3.27
N ILE A 178 -8.07 -0.19 -2.10
CA ILE A 178 -6.99 0.74 -1.77
C ILE A 178 -5.83 0.73 -2.77
N VAL A 179 -5.52 -0.44 -3.36
CA VAL A 179 -4.47 -0.56 -4.40
C VAL A 179 -4.89 0.21 -5.64
N GLU A 180 -6.15 0.10 -6.05
CA GLU A 180 -6.69 0.81 -7.21
C GLU A 180 -6.75 2.32 -6.97
N ILE A 181 -7.09 2.76 -5.76
CA ILE A 181 -7.00 4.18 -5.35
C ILE A 181 -5.55 4.67 -5.45
N ILE A 182 -4.57 3.88 -4.99
CA ILE A 182 -3.15 4.24 -5.10
C ILE A 182 -2.73 4.32 -6.58
N ILE A 183 -3.18 3.39 -7.43
CA ILE A 183 -2.92 3.44 -8.89
C ILE A 183 -3.48 4.71 -9.51
N ASP A 184 -4.75 4.99 -9.22
CA ASP A 184 -5.45 6.18 -9.68
C ASP A 184 -4.71 7.46 -9.29
N THR A 185 -4.23 7.50 -8.05
CA THR A 185 -3.58 8.68 -7.49
C THR A 185 -2.15 8.86 -8.01
N PHE A 186 -1.39 7.77 -8.13
CA PHE A 186 0.01 7.86 -8.53
C PHE A 186 0.19 8.00 -10.04
N PHE A 187 -0.47 7.15 -10.82
CA PHE A 187 -0.23 7.05 -12.27
C PHE A 187 -1.13 7.97 -13.08
N ILE A 188 -2.36 8.26 -12.61
CA ILE A 188 -3.42 8.87 -13.43
C ILE A 188 -3.70 10.31 -13.01
N ALA A 189 -3.63 10.63 -11.71
CA ALA A 189 -4.00 11.95 -11.20
C ALA A 189 -3.17 13.07 -11.88
N PRO A 190 -3.82 14.14 -12.38
CA PRO A 190 -3.13 15.20 -13.09
C PRO A 190 -2.28 16.08 -12.15
N ASP A 191 -2.69 16.21 -10.88
CA ASP A 191 -2.15 17.19 -9.95
C ASP A 191 -1.03 16.63 -9.07
N SER A 192 0.03 16.15 -9.71
CA SER A 192 1.19 15.59 -9.03
C SER A 192 2.43 16.47 -9.18
N TYR A 193 3.32 16.45 -8.17
CA TYR A 193 4.57 17.20 -8.21
C TYR A 193 5.65 16.58 -7.32
N TYR A 194 6.90 16.88 -7.63
CA TYR A 194 8.04 16.57 -6.76
C TYR A 194 8.19 17.69 -5.72
N GLU A 195 7.97 17.36 -4.44
CA GLU A 195 8.26 18.27 -3.32
C GLU A 195 9.77 18.33 -3.04
N SER A 196 10.49 17.26 -3.37
CA SER A 196 11.95 17.20 -3.42
C SER A 196 12.39 16.08 -4.39
N LYS A 197 13.70 15.94 -4.63
CA LYS A 197 14.27 14.91 -5.53
C LYS A 197 13.68 13.51 -5.28
N ASN A 198 13.48 13.14 -4.01
CA ASN A 198 13.07 11.79 -3.64
C ASN A 198 11.64 11.75 -3.08
N LYS A 199 10.85 12.81 -3.26
CA LYS A 199 9.52 12.93 -2.67
C LYS A 199 8.51 13.40 -3.71
N TYR A 200 7.71 12.46 -4.19
CA TYR A 200 6.65 12.69 -5.15
C TYR A 200 5.30 12.76 -4.43
N VAL A 201 4.49 13.76 -4.74
CA VAL A 201 3.26 14.07 -4.03
C VAL A 201 2.10 14.05 -5.01
N CYS A 202 1.05 13.31 -4.65
CA CYS A 202 -0.18 13.19 -5.42
C CYS A 202 -1.41 13.44 -4.54
N PHE A 203 -2.55 13.72 -5.18
CA PHE A 203 -3.81 13.98 -4.49
C PHE A 203 -4.91 13.07 -5.02
N TYR A 204 -5.78 12.66 -4.12
CA TYR A 204 -6.98 11.91 -4.41
C TYR A 204 -8.19 12.66 -3.85
N ASP A 205 -9.17 12.92 -4.71
CA ASP A 205 -10.43 13.51 -4.32
C ASP A 205 -11.24 12.48 -3.52
N LEU A 206 -11.21 12.58 -2.18
CA LEU A 206 -11.93 11.65 -1.31
C LEU A 206 -13.43 11.91 -1.35
N ASP A 207 -13.78 13.18 -1.17
CA ASP A 207 -15.15 13.66 -1.11
C ASP A 207 -15.22 15.11 -1.66
N PRO A 208 -16.40 15.74 -1.70
CA PRO A 208 -16.54 17.09 -2.23
C PRO A 208 -15.72 18.16 -1.49
N VAL A 209 -15.28 17.92 -0.25
CA VAL A 209 -14.65 18.89 0.67
C VAL A 209 -13.20 18.53 0.98
N ASN A 210 -12.85 17.24 1.01
CA ASN A 210 -11.56 16.73 1.45
C ASN A 210 -10.77 16.08 0.31
N ASP A 211 -9.49 16.46 0.22
CA ASP A 211 -8.51 15.74 -0.58
C ASP A 211 -7.65 14.88 0.34
N ILE A 212 -7.18 13.77 -0.18
CA ILE A 212 -6.14 12.97 0.45
C ILE A 212 -4.81 13.29 -0.24
N LYS A 213 -3.80 13.65 0.54
CA LYS A 213 -2.41 13.77 0.11
C LYS A 213 -1.74 12.40 0.23
N PHE A 214 -1.32 11.83 -0.90
CA PHE A 214 -0.38 10.71 -0.93
C PHE A 214 1.04 11.22 -1.16
N VAL A 215 1.99 10.67 -0.41
CA VAL A 215 3.42 10.98 -0.55
C VAL A 215 4.16 9.69 -0.83
N PHE A 216 4.91 9.71 -1.92
CA PHE A 216 5.73 8.61 -2.38
C PHE A 216 7.20 8.98 -2.25
N TYR A 217 7.98 8.08 -1.65
CA TYR A 217 9.43 8.16 -1.63
C TYR A 217 9.99 7.47 -2.88
N TYR A 218 10.87 8.16 -3.61
CA TYR A 218 11.59 7.62 -4.76
C TYR A 218 12.99 7.14 -4.32
N GLU A 219 13.29 5.87 -4.56
CA GLU A 219 14.61 5.30 -4.29
C GLU A 219 15.48 5.40 -5.54
N ASP A 220 16.47 6.29 -5.51
CA ASP A 220 17.25 6.69 -6.69
C ASP A 220 18.02 5.54 -7.37
N ASN A 221 18.46 4.52 -6.61
CA ASN A 221 19.32 3.48 -7.18
C ASN A 221 18.51 2.43 -7.98
N SER A 222 17.34 2.04 -7.48
CA SER A 222 16.44 1.08 -8.11
C SER A 222 15.34 1.75 -8.96
N GLY A 223 15.11 3.05 -8.78
CA GLY A 223 14.00 3.77 -9.43
C GLY A 223 12.62 3.32 -8.96
N VAL A 224 12.53 2.69 -7.78
CA VAL A 224 11.28 2.19 -7.20
C VAL A 224 10.66 3.23 -6.28
N PHE A 225 9.36 3.46 -6.44
CA PHE A 225 8.58 4.29 -5.54
C PHE A 225 8.00 3.48 -4.36
N PHE A 226 7.91 4.11 -3.20
CA PHE A 226 7.30 3.55 -1.99
C PHE A 226 6.25 4.51 -1.45
N LEU A 227 5.10 3.99 -1.02
CA LEU A 227 4.15 4.78 -0.25
C LEU A 227 4.76 5.13 1.11
N ASP A 228 5.04 6.41 1.34
CA ASP A 228 5.76 6.90 2.52
C ASP A 228 4.86 7.55 3.55
N ASN A 229 3.98 8.44 3.09
CA ASN A 229 3.06 9.14 3.98
C ASN A 229 1.70 9.36 3.32
N TYR A 230 0.70 9.56 4.16
CA TYR A 230 -0.66 9.86 3.78
C TYR A 230 -1.25 10.84 4.79
N SER A 231 -1.95 11.87 4.32
CA SER A 231 -2.67 12.77 5.22
C SER A 231 -3.90 13.36 4.53
N GLN A 232 -4.99 13.52 5.26
CA GLN A 232 -6.10 14.36 4.82
C GLN A 232 -5.62 15.81 4.71
N ALA A 233 -5.87 16.44 3.56
CA ALA A 233 -5.68 17.87 3.36
C ALA A 233 -6.97 18.58 3.79
N ASN A 234 -6.87 19.46 4.79
CA ASN A 234 -8.04 20.03 5.47
C ASN A 234 -8.85 21.04 4.63
N GLU A 235 -8.45 21.35 3.39
CA GLU A 235 -9.20 22.19 2.45
C GLU A 235 -8.94 21.71 1.02
N LYS A 236 -10.00 21.58 0.21
CA LYS A 236 -9.86 21.31 -1.22
C LYS A 236 -9.02 22.39 -1.88
N ARG A 237 -8.00 21.97 -2.61
CA ARG A 237 -7.05 22.87 -3.30
C ARG A 237 -7.73 23.81 -4.29
N TYR A 238 -8.93 23.46 -4.74
CA TYR A 238 -9.76 24.17 -5.71
C TYR A 238 -10.86 25.04 -5.11
N THR A 239 -10.65 25.64 -3.94
CA THR A 239 -11.51 26.74 -3.43
C THR A 239 -10.81 28.10 -3.53
N LYS A 240 -10.30 28.41 -4.71
CA LYS A 240 -10.05 29.80 -5.15
C LYS A 240 -10.40 29.92 -6.64
N GLY A 241 -11.70 30.05 -6.89
CA GLY A 241 -12.22 30.71 -8.08
C GLY A 241 -12.25 32.22 -7.85
#